data_AF-A0A135L3C0-F1
#
_entry.id   AF-A0A135L3C0-F1
#
_cell.length_a   1.000
_cell.length_b   1.000
_cell.length_c   1.000
_cell.angle_alpha   90.00
_cell.angle_beta   90.00
_cell.angle_gamma   90.00
#
_symmetry.space_group_name_H-M   'P 1'
#
loop_
_entity.id
_entity.type
_entity.pdbx_description
1 polymer ?
#
loop_
_entity_poly.entity_id
_entity_poly.type
_entity_poly.pdbx_seq_one_letter_code
_entity_poly.pdbx_strand_id
1 'polypeptide(L)' 'MGTFAKIQIVWDMADLFMGLMALINLIAITLLGKYAFDALNDYLKQRKEGKEPVFYQKNISGLENVECWNEPVKEKI' A
#
# COMPACT_ATOMS: atom_id res chain seq x y z
N MET A 1 25.11 -27.18 -29.67
CA MET A 1 23.77 -27.32 -29.06
C MET A 1 23.75 -27.17 -27.52
N GLY A 2 24.89 -27.22 -26.80
CA GLY A 2 24.92 -27.17 -25.32
C GLY A 2 24.68 -25.81 -24.63
N THR A 3 24.66 -24.69 -25.34
CA THR A 3 24.49 -23.34 -24.75
C THR A 3 23.01 -23.00 -24.46
N PHE A 4 22.09 -23.49 -25.28
CA PHE A 4 20.65 -23.20 -25.15
C PHE A 4 20.03 -23.80 -23.88
N ALA A 5 20.48 -25.00 -23.48
CA ALA A 5 20.01 -25.66 -22.26
C ALA A 5 20.37 -24.87 -20.99
N LYS A 6 21.56 -24.24 -20.94
CA LYS A 6 21.95 -23.38 -19.79
C LYS A 6 21.16 -22.08 -19.74
N ILE A 7 20.88 -21.49 -20.90
CA ILE A 7 20.11 -20.25 -21.00
C ILE A 7 18.67 -20.47 -20.53
N GLN A 8 18.04 -21.59 -20.89
CA GLN A 8 16.68 -21.91 -20.48
C GLN A 8 16.51 -22.00 -18.95
N ILE A 9 17.47 -22.63 -18.27
CA ILE A 9 17.48 -22.71 -16.80
C ILE A 9 17.52 -21.33 -16.14
N VAL A 10 18.24 -20.37 -16.73
CA VAL A 10 18.32 -18.99 -16.22
C VAL A 10 16.98 -18.27 -16.38
N TRP A 11 16.32 -18.45 -17.53
CA TRP A 11 14.98 -17.88 -17.77
C TRP A 11 13.94 -18.48 -16.84
N ASP A 12 13.94 -19.81 -16.65
CA ASP A 12 13.02 -20.48 -15.74
C ASP A 12 13.21 -20.01 -14.28
N MET A 13 14.45 -19.76 -13.85
CA MET A 13 14.73 -19.15 -12.55
C MET A 13 14.25 -17.69 -12.49
N ALA A 14 14.44 -16.91 -13.56
CA ALA A 14 13.99 -15.52 -13.60
C ALA A 14 12.46 -15.42 -13.48
N ASP A 15 11.73 -16.29 -14.19
CA ASP A 15 10.28 -16.35 -14.13
C ASP A 15 9.77 -16.78 -12.74
N LEU A 16 10.47 -17.71 -12.09
CA LEU A 16 10.16 -18.10 -10.70
C LEU A 16 10.31 -16.91 -9.75
N PHE A 17 11.43 -16.18 -9.82
CA PHE A 17 11.64 -15.00 -8.97
C PHE A 17 10.65 -13.87 -9.29
N MET A 18 10.28 -13.69 -10.57
CA MET A 18 9.26 -12.73 -10.99
C MET A 18 7.90 -13.07 -10.37
N GLY A 19 7.51 -14.34 -10.42
CA GLY A 19 6.29 -14.84 -9.78
C GLY A 19 6.31 -14.65 -8.26
N LEU A 20 7.43 -14.95 -7.61
CA LEU A 20 7.59 -14.77 -6.16
C LEU A 20 7.48 -13.29 -5.75
N MET A 21 8.12 -12.39 -6.50
CA MET A 21 8.05 -10.95 -6.26
C MET A 21 6.62 -10.43 -6.44
N ALA A 22 5.95 -10.85 -7.52
CA ALA A 22 4.55 -10.51 -7.76
C ALA A 22 3.65 -11.01 -6.63
N LEU A 23 3.86 -12.23 -6.14
CA LEU A 23 3.10 -12.82 -5.05
C LEU A 23 3.28 -12.03 -3.74
N ILE A 24 4.51 -11.68 -3.37
CA ILE A 24 4.80 -10.86 -2.18
C ILE A 24 4.08 -9.51 -2.28
N ASN A 25 4.16 -8.84 -3.43
CA ASN A 25 3.46 -7.58 -3.66
C ASN A 25 1.94 -7.73 -3.59
N LEU A 26 1.38 -8.82 -4.12
CA LEU A 26 -0.05 -9.11 -4.02
C LEU A 26 -0.50 -9.27 -2.57
N ILE A 27 0.27 -10.01 -1.76
CA ILE A 27 0.00 -10.16 -0.33
C ILE A 27 0.07 -8.80 0.37
N ALA A 28 1.10 -7.99 0.10
CA ALA A 28 1.22 -6.66 0.68
C ALA A 28 0.03 -5.75 0.32
N ILE A 29 -0.38 -5.72 -0.96
CA ILE A 29 -1.53 -4.91 -1.42
C ILE A 29 -2.84 -5.42 -0.83
N THR A 30 -3.04 -6.73 -0.69
CA THR A 30 -4.28 -7.26 -0.09
C THR A 30 -4.38 -6.92 1.40
N LEU A 31 -3.27 -6.95 2.15
CA LEU A 31 -3.23 -6.53 3.55
C LEU A 31 -3.45 -5.01 3.70
N LEU A 32 -2.79 -4.21 2.84
CA LEU A 32 -2.95 -2.75 2.83
C LEU A 32 -4.30 -2.29 2.27
N GLY A 33 -4.96 -3.14 1.47
CA GLY A 33 -6.18 -2.82 0.75
C GLY A 33 -7.30 -2.37 1.69
N LYS A 34 -7.46 -3.02 2.85
CA LYS A 34 -8.43 -2.60 3.87
C LYS A 34 -8.24 -1.13 4.27
N TYR A 35 -7.01 -0.75 4.61
CA TYR A 35 -6.67 0.61 5.01
C TYR A 35 -6.78 1.60 3.85
N ALA A 36 -6.42 1.19 2.64
CA ALA A 36 -6.54 2.02 1.45
C ALA A 36 -7.99 2.36 1.12
N PHE A 37 -8.91 1.40 1.24
CA PHE A 37 -10.34 1.64 1.04
C PHE A 37 -10.93 2.54 2.14
N ASP A 38 -10.54 2.35 3.40
CA ASP A 38 -10.96 3.22 4.50
C ASP A 38 -10.46 4.67 4.30
N ALA A 39 -9.20 4.85 3.90
CA ALA A 39 -8.64 6.15 3.54
C ALA A 39 -9.40 6.81 2.39
N LEU A 40 -9.74 6.03 1.35
CA LEU A 40 -10.49 6.51 0.20
C LEU A 40 -11.90 6.95 0.60
N ASN A 41 -12.58 6.16 1.45
CA ASN A 41 -13.91 6.49 1.95
C ASN A 41 -13.90 7.78 2.79
N ASP A 42 -12.91 7.96 3.67
CA ASP A 42 -12.73 9.18 4.44
C ASP A 42 -12.49 10.39 3.52
N TYR A 43 -11.59 10.26 2.55
CA TYR A 43 -11.35 11.29 1.54
C TYR A 43 -12.62 11.67 0.77
N LEU A 44 -13.37 10.69 0.28
CA LEU A 44 -14.61 10.91 -0.46
C LEU A 44 -15.67 11.59 0.42
N LYS A 45 -15.76 11.22 1.70
CA LYS A 45 -16.66 11.86 2.67
C LYS A 45 -16.29 13.33 2.87
N GLN A 46 -15.02 13.63 3.17
CA GLN A 46 -14.55 15.00 3.36
C GLN A 46 -14.78 15.88 2.12
N ARG A 47 -14.52 15.34 0.92
CA ARG A 47 -14.81 16.04 -0.34
C ARG A 47 -16.29 16.31 -0.57
N LYS A 48 -17.16 15.35 -0.24
CA LYS A 48 -18.62 15.54 -0.34
C LYS A 48 -19.13 16.59 0.64
N GLU A 49 -18.49 16.74 1.79
CA GLU A 49 -18.78 17.77 2.78
C GLU A 49 -18.27 19.17 2.38
N GLY A 50 -17.61 19.30 1.22
CA GLY A 50 -17.06 20.57 0.73
C GLY A 50 -15.83 21.05 1.51
N LYS A 51 -15.22 20.18 2.33
CA LYS A 51 -14.00 20.47 3.08
C LYS A 51 -12.76 20.23 2.22
N GLU A 52 -11.66 20.86 2.58
CA GLU A 52 -10.34 20.46 2.10
C GLU A 52 -10.00 19.09 2.74
N PRO A 53 -9.86 18.01 1.94
CA PRO A 53 -9.68 16.68 2.49
C PRO A 53 -8.27 16.53 3.07
N VAL A 54 -8.18 16.27 4.36
CA VAL A 54 -6.91 16.01 5.07
C VAL A 54 -6.95 14.63 5.68
N PHE A 55 -5.91 13.84 5.43
CA PHE A 55 -5.74 12.53 6.02
C PHE A 55 -5.29 12.66 7.49
N TYR A 56 -5.99 11.99 8.39
CA TYR A 56 -5.55 11.83 9.78
C TYR A 56 -5.57 10.36 10.15
N GLN A 57 -4.50 9.88 10.81
CA GLN A 57 -4.39 8.47 11.20
C GLN A 57 -5.62 7.98 11.98
N LYS A 58 -6.16 8.80 12.88
CA LYS A 58 -7.36 8.48 13.70
C LYS A 58 -8.61 8.17 12.89
N ASN A 59 -8.71 8.65 11.64
CA ASN A 59 -9.89 8.45 10.81
C ASN A 59 -9.95 7.01 10.29
N ILE A 60 -8.84 6.27 10.35
CA ILE A 60 -8.74 4.89 9.89
C ILE A 60 -8.60 3.96 11.08
N SER A 61 -9.61 3.12 11.28
CA SER A 61 -9.68 2.22 12.43
C SER A 61 -8.62 1.11 12.35
N GLY A 62 -7.80 0.99 13.39
CA GLY A 62 -6.75 -0.03 13.49
C GLY A 62 -5.52 0.23 12.62
N LEU A 63 -5.34 1.46 12.13
CA LEU A 63 -4.12 1.89 11.48
C LEU A 63 -3.08 2.31 12.54
N GLU A 64 -2.11 1.43 12.77
CA GLU A 64 -1.02 1.61 13.74
C GLU A 64 0.31 1.87 13.02
N ASN A 65 1.35 2.29 13.76
CA ASN A 65 2.70 2.53 13.23
C ASN A 65 2.78 3.60 12.13
N VAL A 66 1.99 4.66 12.21
CA VAL A 66 2.12 5.83 11.34
C VAL A 66 2.88 6.93 12.09
N GLU A 67 4.02 7.36 11.54
CA GLU A 67 4.84 8.42 12.16
C GLU A 67 4.33 9.83 11.81
N CYS A 68 3.67 9.96 10.66
CA CYS A 68 3.20 11.24 10.10
C CYS A 68 1.67 11.34 10.15
N TRP A 69 1.13 12.55 9.92
CA TRP A 69 -0.34 12.79 9.83
C TRP A 69 -1.11 12.62 11.15
N ASN A 70 -0.44 12.91 12.25
CA ASN A 70 -1.07 13.18 13.54
C ASN A 70 -1.88 14.48 13.47
N GLU A 71 -2.87 14.64 14.35
CA GLU A 71 -3.61 15.91 14.45
C GLU A 71 -2.64 17.07 14.72
N PRO A 72 -2.84 18.25 14.11
CA PRO A 72 -2.05 19.42 14.45
C PRO A 72 -2.19 19.70 15.95
N VAL A 73 -1.05 19.91 16.63
CA VAL A 73 -1.03 20.33 18.03
C VAL A 73 -1.81 21.64 18.12
N LYS A 74 -2.98 21.61 18.76
CA LYS A 74 -3.73 22.84 19.04
C LYS A 74 -2.89 23.65 20.03
N GLU A 75 -2.19 24.67 19.53
CA GLU A 75 -1.61 25.71 20.36
C GLU A 75 -2.78 26.35 21.14
N LYS A 76 -2.85 26.06 22.44
CA LYS A 76 -3.76 26.75 23.35
C LYS A 76 -3.20 28.16 23.52
N ILE A 77 -3.78 29.12 22.81
CA ILE A 77 -3.62 30.56 23.08
C ILE A 77 -4.39 30.90 24.36
#